data_AF-A0A7R9A1Q2-F1
#
_entry.id   AF-A0A7R9A1Q2-F1
#
_cell.length_a   1.000
_cell.length_b   1.000
_cell.length_c   1.000
_cell.angle_alpha   90.00
_cell.angle_beta   90.00
_cell.angle_gamma   90.00
#
_symmetry.space_group_name_H-M   'P 1'
#
loop_
_entity.id
_entity.type
_entity.pdbx_description
1 polymer ?
#
loop_
_entity_poly.entity_id
_entity_poly.type
_entity_poly.pdbx_seq_one_letter_code
_entity_poly.pdbx_strand_id
1 'polypeptide(L)'
;KPLTALNVVLFPAKQLGIDILKEVLRGGYDKVVEAGASLVGGHSVDDEEPKYGLCVSGVVHPERIITNAGARAGDALVLTKPLGSGVLFNAVRSRKLPFREIEKDVLPSLAALNGVAMEEALGFDLHAATDITGFGILGHAMEMAFGSGCELVLKNEALPLYDNALAMYRKGETTGSN
;
A
#
# COMPACT_ATOMS: atom_id res chain seq x y z
N LYS A 1 -2.94 -6.07 15.19
CA LYS A 1 -2.97 -7.44 14.61
C LYS A 1 -4.30 -7.65 13.87
N PRO A 2 -4.32 -8.05 12.59
CA PRO A 2 -5.55 -8.40 11.88
C PRO A 2 -6.14 -9.72 12.41
N LEU A 3 -7.47 -9.86 12.40
CA LEU A 3 -8.17 -11.07 12.86
C LEU A 3 -9.07 -11.65 11.77
N THR A 4 -9.91 -10.81 11.16
CA THR A 4 -10.86 -11.24 10.13
C THR A 4 -10.86 -10.28 8.96
N ALA A 5 -11.20 -10.82 7.78
CA ALA A 5 -11.38 -10.04 6.57
C ALA A 5 -12.65 -10.47 5.83
N LEU A 6 -13.26 -9.54 5.12
CA LEU A 6 -14.39 -9.75 4.21
C LEU A 6 -14.02 -9.24 2.81
N ASN A 7 -14.28 -10.04 1.78
CA ASN A 7 -14.10 -9.59 0.40
C ASN A 7 -15.08 -8.47 0.05
N VAL A 8 -14.58 -7.46 -0.66
CA VAL A 8 -15.38 -6.44 -1.36
C VAL A 8 -15.01 -6.53 -2.83
N VAL A 9 -15.93 -7.04 -3.64
CA VAL A 9 -15.69 -7.34 -5.06
C VAL A 9 -16.67 -6.55 -5.91
N LEU A 10 -16.16 -5.83 -6.90
CA LEU A 10 -16.93 -5.24 -7.98
C LEU A 10 -16.28 -5.75 -9.26
N PHE A 11 -16.96 -6.61 -10.03
CA PHE A 11 -16.26 -7.34 -11.11
C PHE A 11 -17.17 -7.64 -12.31
N PRO A 12 -16.74 -7.29 -13.55
CA PRO A 12 -17.47 -7.56 -14.79
C PRO A 12 -17.34 -9.02 -15.20
N ALA A 13 -18.05 -9.92 -14.49
CA ALA A 13 -17.88 -11.37 -14.64
C ALA A 13 -18.24 -11.88 -16.06
N LYS A 14 -19.14 -11.18 -16.76
CA LYS A 14 -19.52 -11.52 -18.14
C LYS A 14 -18.44 -11.18 -19.16
N GLN A 15 -17.67 -10.12 -18.92
CA GLN A 15 -16.65 -9.61 -19.84
C GLN A 15 -15.29 -10.26 -19.58
N LEU A 16 -14.90 -10.41 -18.32
CA LEU A 16 -13.58 -10.93 -17.94
C LEU A 16 -13.58 -12.42 -17.61
N GLY A 17 -14.75 -13.02 -17.38
CA GLY A 17 -14.88 -14.44 -17.03
C GLY A 17 -14.61 -14.71 -15.55
N ILE A 18 -15.29 -15.74 -15.03
CA ILE A 18 -15.24 -16.07 -13.60
C ILE A 18 -13.89 -16.63 -13.15
N ASP A 19 -13.10 -17.20 -14.06
CA ASP A 19 -11.83 -17.81 -13.70
C ASP A 19 -10.77 -16.76 -13.31
N ILE A 20 -10.81 -15.57 -13.93
CA ILE A 20 -9.97 -14.44 -13.50
C ILE A 20 -10.35 -14.02 -12.08
N LEU A 21 -11.65 -13.94 -11.77
CA LEU A 21 -12.10 -13.61 -10.42
C LEU A 21 -11.64 -14.63 -9.38
N LYS A 22 -11.68 -15.93 -9.70
CA LYS A 22 -11.17 -16.98 -8.80
C LYS A 22 -9.70 -16.76 -8.46
N GLU A 23 -8.88 -16.38 -9.43
CA GLU A 23 -7.45 -16.11 -9.22
C GLU A 23 -7.20 -14.88 -8.34
N VAL A 24 -7.97 -13.80 -8.54
CA VAL A 24 -7.94 -12.62 -7.66
C VAL A 24 -8.30 -12.99 -6.22
N LEU A 25 -9.40 -13.75 -6.05
CA LEU A 25 -9.86 -14.19 -4.74
C LEU A 25 -8.87 -15.14 -4.06
N ARG A 26 -8.20 -16.02 -4.84
CA ARG A 26 -7.14 -16.90 -4.33
C ARG A 26 -5.97 -16.08 -3.79
N GLY A 27 -5.47 -15.11 -4.56
CA GLY A 27 -4.38 -14.24 -4.11
C GLY A 27 -4.73 -13.45 -2.85
N GLY A 28 -5.95 -12.91 -2.78
CA GLY A 28 -6.46 -12.24 -1.58
C GLY A 28 -6.56 -13.16 -0.37
N TYR A 29 -7.09 -14.38 -0.55
CA TYR A 29 -7.14 -15.41 0.49
C TYR A 29 -5.74 -15.76 1.01
N ASP A 30 -4.79 -16.04 0.12
CA ASP A 30 -3.42 -16.40 0.48
C ASP A 30 -2.73 -15.30 1.31
N LYS A 31 -3.02 -14.02 1.02
CA LYS A 31 -2.47 -12.89 1.79
C LYS A 31 -3.14 -12.71 3.15
N VAL A 32 -4.45 -12.95 3.24
CA VAL A 32 -5.16 -12.95 4.54
C VAL A 32 -4.62 -14.06 5.44
N VAL A 33 -4.40 -15.25 4.90
CA VAL A 33 -3.80 -16.38 5.63
C VAL A 33 -2.37 -16.08 6.05
N GLU A 34 -1.53 -15.52 5.16
CA GLU A 34 -0.17 -15.08 5.50
C GLU A 34 -0.17 -14.07 6.66
N ALA A 35 -1.15 -13.16 6.70
CA ALA A 35 -1.30 -12.19 7.78
C ALA A 35 -1.78 -12.78 9.11
N GLY A 36 -2.05 -14.09 9.17
CA GLY A 36 -2.57 -14.78 10.34
C GLY A 36 -4.02 -14.46 10.67
N ALA A 37 -4.80 -14.03 9.66
CA ALA A 37 -6.21 -13.68 9.78
C ALA A 37 -7.10 -14.68 9.02
N SER A 38 -8.41 -14.63 9.29
CA SER A 38 -9.41 -15.48 8.64
C SER A 38 -10.26 -14.69 7.65
N LEU A 39 -10.36 -15.19 6.41
CA LEU A 39 -11.34 -14.70 5.44
C LEU A 39 -12.70 -15.32 5.76
N VAL A 40 -13.66 -14.52 6.23
CA VAL A 40 -14.93 -15.02 6.80
C VAL A 40 -16.15 -14.77 5.91
N GLY A 41 -15.94 -14.38 4.66
CA GLY A 41 -16.98 -14.14 3.67
C GLY A 41 -16.71 -12.92 2.81
N GLY A 42 -17.77 -12.27 2.36
CA GLY A 42 -17.68 -11.02 1.59
C GLY A 42 -18.95 -10.72 0.81
N HIS A 43 -18.86 -9.69 -0.02
CA HIS A 43 -19.91 -9.29 -0.93
C HIS A 43 -19.35 -9.02 -2.33
N SER A 44 -20.15 -9.32 -3.35
CA SER A 44 -19.78 -9.11 -4.75
C SER A 44 -20.92 -8.43 -5.49
N VAL A 45 -20.56 -7.45 -6.32
CA VAL A 45 -21.48 -6.67 -7.15
C VAL A 45 -20.97 -6.70 -8.60
N ASP A 46 -21.89 -6.73 -9.57
CA ASP A 46 -21.54 -6.57 -10.99
C ASP A 46 -21.21 -5.09 -11.26
N ASP A 47 -20.09 -4.82 -11.91
CA ASP A 47 -19.59 -3.48 -12.20
C ASP A 47 -18.78 -3.55 -13.50
N GLU A 48 -18.77 -2.47 -14.29
CA GLU A 48 -18.03 -2.40 -15.56
C GLU A 48 -16.51 -2.41 -15.36
N GLU A 49 -16.04 -1.86 -14.23
CA GLU A 49 -14.63 -1.78 -13.89
C GLU A 49 -14.29 -2.72 -12.73
N PRO A 50 -13.27 -3.60 -12.89
CA PRO A 50 -12.88 -4.51 -11.83
C PRO A 50 -12.24 -3.75 -10.66
N LYS A 51 -12.81 -3.92 -9.47
CA LYS A 51 -12.31 -3.41 -8.19
C LYS A 51 -12.35 -4.54 -7.17
N TYR A 52 -11.26 -4.69 -6.43
CA TYR A 52 -11.13 -5.70 -5.39
C TYR A 52 -10.51 -5.08 -4.15
N GLY A 53 -11.07 -5.42 -2.99
CA GLY A 53 -10.54 -5.00 -1.71
C GLY A 53 -11.03 -5.87 -0.57
N LEU A 54 -10.58 -5.54 0.63
CA LEU A 54 -10.94 -6.23 1.86
C LEU A 54 -11.42 -5.21 2.89
N CYS A 55 -12.48 -5.58 3.63
CA CYS A 55 -12.80 -4.94 4.90
C CYS A 55 -12.15 -5.78 6.01
N VAL A 56 -11.24 -5.19 6.78
CA VAL A 56 -10.40 -5.90 7.76
C VAL A 56 -10.70 -5.43 9.17
N SER A 57 -10.92 -6.38 10.08
CA SER A 57 -11.05 -6.13 11.51
C SER A 57 -9.83 -6.68 12.25
N GLY A 58 -9.33 -5.92 13.21
CA GLY A 58 -8.15 -6.28 14.00
C GLY A 58 -8.27 -5.83 15.45
N VAL A 59 -7.24 -6.16 16.22
CA VAL A 59 -7.12 -5.80 17.65
C VAL A 59 -5.79 -5.11 17.95
N VAL A 60 -5.85 -4.20 18.91
CA VAL A 60 -4.73 -3.47 19.49
C VAL A 60 -5.05 -3.20 20.96
N HIS A 61 -4.03 -3.21 21.83
CA HIS A 61 -4.22 -2.77 23.20
C HIS A 61 -4.53 -1.25 23.20
N PRO A 62 -5.52 -0.75 23.97
CA PRO A 62 -5.91 0.67 23.91
C PRO A 62 -4.74 1.65 24.17
N GLU A 63 -3.82 1.29 25.05
CA GLU A 63 -2.63 2.09 25.37
C GLU A 63 -1.49 1.97 24.34
N ARG A 64 -1.64 1.11 23.32
CA ARG A 64 -0.64 0.89 22.26
C ARG A 64 -1.16 1.31 20.88
N ILE A 65 -2.18 2.17 20.85
CA ILE A 65 -2.66 2.77 19.61
C ILE A 65 -1.64 3.80 19.16
N ILE A 66 -0.97 3.52 18.04
CA ILE A 66 -0.08 4.48 17.37
C ILE A 66 -0.93 5.21 16.33
N THR A 67 -0.90 6.54 16.38
CA THR A 67 -1.60 7.41 15.44
C THR A 67 -0.60 8.07 14.50
N ASN A 68 -1.08 8.76 13.47
CA ASN A 68 -0.27 9.65 12.65
C ASN A 68 -0.07 11.04 13.29
N ALA A 69 -0.57 11.28 14.52
CA ALA A 69 -0.57 12.59 15.15
C ALA A 69 0.37 12.70 16.36
N GLY A 70 1.19 11.68 16.65
CA GLY A 70 2.06 11.67 17.82
C GLY A 70 3.52 12.11 17.60
N ALA A 71 3.92 12.48 16.38
CA ALA A 71 5.31 12.80 16.03
C ALA A 71 5.85 14.00 16.84
N ARG A 72 7.16 13.99 17.08
CA ARG A 72 7.85 14.97 17.94
C ARG A 72 9.08 15.53 17.24
N ALA A 73 9.45 16.77 17.60
CA ALA A 73 10.71 17.33 17.16
C ALA A 73 11.89 16.48 17.67
N GLY A 74 12.80 16.12 16.77
CA GLY A 74 13.92 15.24 17.06
C GLY A 74 13.71 13.78 16.63
N ASP A 75 12.49 13.40 16.24
CA ASP A 75 12.20 12.06 15.71
C ASP A 75 12.96 11.80 14.39
N ALA A 76 13.38 10.55 14.21
CA ALA A 76 13.84 10.05 12.92
C ALA A 76 12.66 9.56 12.07
N LEU A 77 12.66 9.88 10.77
CA LEU A 77 11.68 9.36 9.82
C LEU A 77 12.21 8.10 9.15
N VAL A 78 11.44 7.01 9.23
CA VAL A 78 11.79 5.70 8.63
C VAL A 78 10.76 5.34 7.58
N LEU A 79 11.23 5.00 6.37
CA LEU A 79 10.40 4.50 5.28
C LEU A 79 10.77 3.05 4.99
N THR A 80 9.78 2.17 4.97
CA THR A 80 9.99 0.70 4.93
C THR A 80 9.89 0.11 3.53
N LYS A 81 9.38 0.87 2.54
CA LYS A 81 9.27 0.45 1.15
C LYS A 81 9.65 1.58 0.20
N PRO A 82 10.26 1.28 -0.97
CA PRO A 82 10.56 2.29 -1.98
C PRO A 82 9.31 2.96 -2.54
N LEU A 83 9.46 4.20 -3.02
CA LEU A 83 8.40 4.98 -3.67
C LEU A 83 8.40 4.77 -5.19
N GLY A 84 7.29 5.16 -5.84
CA GLY A 84 7.20 5.24 -7.31
C GLY A 84 6.40 4.13 -7.99
N SER A 85 5.75 3.24 -7.24
CA SER A 85 4.90 2.18 -7.82
C SER A 85 3.81 2.70 -8.75
N GLY A 86 3.15 3.82 -8.40
CA GLY A 86 2.07 4.39 -9.22
C GLY A 86 2.52 4.79 -10.63
N VAL A 87 3.68 5.45 -10.77
CA VAL A 87 4.21 5.82 -12.10
C VAL A 87 4.64 4.58 -12.89
N LEU A 88 5.14 3.54 -12.23
CA LEU A 88 5.52 2.29 -12.88
C LEU A 88 4.30 1.53 -13.41
N PHE A 89 3.21 1.44 -12.63
CA PHE A 89 1.97 0.85 -13.11
C PHE A 89 1.38 1.60 -14.31
N ASN A 90 1.40 2.93 -14.26
CA ASN A 90 0.97 3.75 -15.40
C ASN A 90 1.86 3.57 -16.63
N ALA A 91 3.18 3.48 -16.44
CA ALA A 91 4.13 3.23 -17.52
C ALA A 91 3.93 1.85 -18.17
N VAL A 92 3.59 0.83 -17.38
CA VAL A 92 3.22 -0.49 -17.91
C VAL A 92 1.91 -0.42 -18.67
N ARG A 93 0.88 0.23 -18.11
CA ARG A 93 -0.42 0.45 -18.75
C ARG A 93 -0.28 1.19 -20.09
N SER A 94 0.56 2.22 -20.15
CA SER A 94 0.84 3.01 -21.35
C SER A 94 1.86 2.36 -22.30
N ARG A 95 2.34 1.15 -21.97
CA ARG A 95 3.33 0.37 -22.73
C ARG A 95 4.70 1.05 -22.88
N LYS A 96 5.01 2.05 -22.05
CA LYS A 96 6.33 2.71 -21.99
C LYS A 96 7.34 1.98 -21.10
N LEU A 97 6.88 1.05 -20.27
CA LEU A 97 7.70 0.14 -19.48
C LEU A 97 7.19 -1.30 -19.67
N PRO A 98 8.05 -2.27 -20.02
CA PRO A 98 7.64 -3.68 -20.08
C PRO A 98 7.26 -4.22 -18.69
N PHE A 99 6.21 -5.04 -18.62
CA PHE A 99 5.74 -5.63 -17.35
C PHE A 99 6.83 -6.41 -16.60
N ARG A 100 7.68 -7.14 -17.33
CA ARG A 100 8.82 -7.89 -16.74
C ARG A 100 9.76 -7.03 -15.89
N GLU A 101 9.82 -5.72 -16.13
CA GLU A 101 10.67 -4.79 -15.37
C GLU A 101 10.15 -4.54 -13.95
N ILE A 102 8.87 -4.82 -13.69
CA ILE A 102 8.25 -4.64 -12.37
C ILE A 102 7.89 -5.98 -11.70
N GLU A 103 7.85 -7.06 -12.49
CA GLU A 103 7.35 -8.37 -12.05
C GLU A 103 8.17 -8.99 -10.93
N LYS A 104 9.51 -8.91 -11.01
CA LYS A 104 10.41 -9.62 -10.09
C LYS A 104 10.57 -8.92 -8.74
N ASP A 105 10.71 -7.60 -8.74
CA ASP A 105 11.15 -6.86 -7.54
C ASP A 105 10.06 -5.91 -7.00
N VAL A 106 9.28 -5.26 -7.88
CA VAL A 106 8.27 -4.28 -7.47
C VAL A 106 7.00 -4.98 -6.98
N LEU A 107 6.46 -5.94 -7.74
CA LEU A 107 5.21 -6.63 -7.38
C LEU A 107 5.33 -7.39 -6.04
N PRO A 108 6.39 -8.17 -5.77
CA PRO A 108 6.52 -8.86 -4.48
C PRO A 108 6.70 -7.88 -3.31
N SER A 109 7.43 -6.78 -3.50
CA SER A 109 7.60 -5.75 -2.46
C SER A 109 6.28 -5.06 -2.11
N LEU A 110 5.44 -4.78 -3.12
CA LEU A 110 4.10 -4.23 -2.92
C LEU A 110 3.16 -5.24 -2.24
N ALA A 111 3.22 -6.51 -2.63
CA ALA A 111 2.40 -7.58 -2.06
C ALA A 111 2.82 -8.02 -0.65
N ALA A 112 4.07 -7.76 -0.25
CA ALA A 112 4.57 -8.10 1.08
C ALA A 112 3.82 -7.38 2.20
N LEU A 113 3.49 -8.10 3.27
CA LEU A 113 2.82 -7.54 4.44
C LEU A 113 3.73 -6.57 5.20
N ASN A 114 3.14 -5.52 5.76
CA ASN A 114 3.85 -4.59 6.66
C ASN A 114 4.00 -5.16 8.10
N GLY A 115 3.57 -6.41 8.34
CA GLY A 115 3.57 -7.03 9.67
C GLY A 115 4.97 -7.07 10.30
N VAL A 116 5.95 -7.62 9.58
CA VAL A 116 7.34 -7.69 10.04
C VAL A 116 7.90 -6.30 10.32
N ALA A 117 7.70 -5.35 9.40
CA ALA A 117 8.15 -3.97 9.57
C ALA A 117 7.56 -3.32 10.83
N MET A 118 6.28 -3.57 11.11
CA MET A 118 5.61 -3.06 12.30
C MET A 118 6.10 -3.75 13.58
N GLU A 119 6.31 -5.06 13.55
CA GLU A 119 6.86 -5.82 14.70
C GLU A 119 8.25 -5.32 15.10
N GLU A 120 9.13 -5.10 14.12
CA GLU A 120 10.45 -4.51 14.35
C GLU A 120 10.33 -3.05 14.85
N ALA A 121 9.45 -2.24 14.24
CA ALA A 121 9.25 -0.85 14.64
C ALA A 121 8.75 -0.70 16.09
N LEU A 122 7.97 -1.68 16.60
CA LEU A 122 7.50 -1.72 17.99
C LEU A 122 8.63 -1.98 19.01
N GLY A 123 9.82 -2.37 18.56
CA GLY A 123 11.02 -2.45 19.40
C GLY A 123 11.68 -1.09 19.69
N PHE A 124 11.23 -0.03 19.03
CA PHE A 124 11.72 1.34 19.19
C PHE A 124 10.69 2.23 19.90
N ASP A 125 11.11 3.43 20.32
CA ASP A 125 10.20 4.46 20.84
C ASP A 125 9.45 5.12 19.66
N LEU A 126 8.33 4.52 19.28
CA LEU A 126 7.56 4.92 18.11
C LEU A 126 6.47 5.93 18.49
N HIS A 127 6.64 7.18 18.07
CA HIS A 127 5.71 8.27 18.37
C HIS A 127 4.55 8.39 17.39
N ALA A 128 4.78 8.09 16.10
CA ALA A 128 3.75 8.12 15.08
C ALA A 128 4.03 7.12 13.95
N ALA A 129 2.97 6.71 13.25
CA ALA A 129 3.08 5.86 12.07
C ALA A 129 1.92 6.12 11.09
N THR A 130 2.19 5.95 9.79
CA THR A 130 1.19 5.92 8.72
C THR A 130 1.72 5.08 7.56
N ASP A 131 0.86 4.65 6.65
CA ASP A 131 1.22 3.93 5.44
C ASP A 131 1.17 4.84 4.21
N ILE A 132 2.22 4.81 3.38
CA ILE A 132 2.29 5.65 2.17
C ILE A 132 1.47 5.02 1.05
N THR A 133 0.31 5.60 0.76
CA THR A 133 -0.67 5.11 -0.23
C THR A 133 -1.01 6.18 -1.28
N GLY A 134 -2.30 6.37 -1.62
CA GLY A 134 -2.76 7.14 -2.77
C GLY A 134 -2.38 8.62 -2.76
N PHE A 135 -2.18 9.22 -1.58
CA PHE A 135 -1.74 10.62 -1.45
C PHE A 135 -0.24 10.82 -1.64
N GLY A 136 0.52 9.72 -1.74
CA GLY A 136 1.98 9.75 -1.84
C GLY A 136 2.65 10.25 -0.56
N ILE A 137 3.99 10.30 -0.58
CA ILE A 137 4.77 10.61 0.63
C ILE A 137 4.49 12.01 1.17
N LEU A 138 4.27 13.00 0.30
CA LEU A 138 4.04 14.38 0.72
C LEU A 138 2.67 14.55 1.38
N GLY A 139 1.61 13.94 0.84
CA GLY A 139 0.29 14.01 1.45
C GLY A 139 0.27 13.40 2.85
N HIS A 140 0.82 12.19 2.99
CA HIS A 140 0.94 11.51 4.27
C HIS A 140 1.86 12.23 5.27
N ALA A 141 2.98 12.78 4.81
CA ALA A 141 3.86 13.57 5.66
C ALA A 141 3.21 14.88 6.11
N MET A 142 2.42 15.53 5.25
CA MET A 142 1.65 16.72 5.62
C MET A 142 0.58 16.39 6.67
N GLU A 143 -0.20 15.32 6.50
CA GLU A 143 -1.19 14.89 7.49
C GLU A 143 -0.54 14.65 8.87
N MET A 144 0.61 13.98 8.89
CA MET A 144 1.38 13.74 10.11
C MET A 144 1.90 15.06 10.73
N ALA A 145 2.50 15.92 9.92
CA ALA A 145 2.98 17.24 10.37
C ALA A 145 1.85 18.07 11.01
N PHE A 146 0.69 18.15 10.34
CA PHE A 146 -0.47 18.87 10.85
C PHE A 146 -1.04 18.24 12.12
N GLY A 147 -1.21 16.91 12.13
CA GLY A 147 -1.74 16.19 13.30
C GLY A 147 -0.85 16.33 14.54
N SER A 148 0.46 16.42 14.34
CA SER A 148 1.44 16.54 15.42
C SER A 148 1.86 17.96 15.77
N GLY A 149 1.43 18.96 14.99
CA GLY A 149 1.85 20.35 15.20
C GLY A 149 3.37 20.54 15.05
N CYS A 150 4.00 19.77 14.17
CA CYS A 150 5.44 19.82 13.92
C CYS A 150 5.76 19.90 12.42
N GLU A 151 7.03 20.11 12.09
CA GLU A 151 7.52 20.09 10.71
C GLU A 151 8.25 18.76 10.42
N LEU A 152 7.99 18.18 9.24
CA LEU A 152 8.70 17.00 8.75
C LEU A 152 9.69 17.42 7.66
N VAL A 153 10.98 17.14 7.88
CA VAL A 153 12.05 17.46 6.93
C VAL A 153 12.44 16.20 6.16
N LEU A 154 12.07 16.13 4.89
CA LEU A 154 12.42 15.04 3.98
C LEU A 154 13.63 15.42 3.12
N LYS A 155 14.67 14.60 3.14
CA LYS A 155 15.81 14.72 2.22
C LYS A 155 15.49 13.93 0.95
N ASN A 156 15.23 14.64 -0.15
CA ASN A 156 14.84 14.01 -1.42
C ASN A 156 15.84 12.93 -1.89
N GLU A 157 17.14 13.18 -1.72
CA GLU A 157 18.22 12.26 -2.08
C GLU A 157 18.27 10.98 -1.23
N ALA A 158 17.64 10.98 -0.05
CA ALA A 158 17.58 9.83 0.85
C ALA A 158 16.32 8.98 0.64
N LEU A 159 15.39 9.40 -0.23
CA LEU A 159 14.16 8.67 -0.48
C LEU A 159 14.45 7.45 -1.38
N PRO A 160 14.22 6.21 -0.90
CA PRO A 160 14.35 5.04 -1.73
C PRO A 160 13.26 5.03 -2.80
N LEU A 161 13.67 4.80 -4.05
CA LEU A 161 12.76 4.72 -5.20
C LEU A 161 12.92 3.36 -5.84
N TYR A 162 11.82 2.83 -6.41
CA TYR A 162 11.94 1.70 -7.31
C TYR A 162 12.74 2.07 -8.55
N ASP A 163 13.45 1.09 -9.10
CA ASP A 163 14.10 1.23 -10.40
C ASP A 163 13.11 1.70 -11.47
N ASN A 164 13.61 2.45 -12.44
CA ASN A 164 12.84 3.08 -13.52
C ASN A 164 11.84 4.18 -13.10
N ALA A 165 11.52 4.37 -11.82
CA ALA A 165 10.49 5.33 -11.41
C ALA A 165 10.81 6.77 -11.87
N LEU A 166 12.01 7.27 -11.58
CA LEU A 166 12.45 8.59 -12.05
C LEU A 166 12.56 8.68 -13.57
N ALA A 167 13.00 7.60 -14.22
CA ALA A 167 13.10 7.56 -15.67
C ALA A 167 11.72 7.68 -16.33
N MET A 168 10.68 7.06 -15.75
CA MET A 168 9.32 7.16 -16.27
C MET A 168 8.73 8.56 -16.10
N TYR A 169 8.95 9.21 -14.94
CA TYR A 169 8.58 10.61 -14.77
C TYR A 169 9.26 11.52 -15.81
N ARG A 170 10.55 11.31 -16.09
CA ARG A 170 11.28 12.06 -17.13
C ARG A 170 10.74 11.80 -18.55
N LYS A 171 10.08 10.66 -18.78
CA LYS A 171 9.38 10.31 -20.03
C LYS A 171 7.93 10.81 -20.07
N GLY A 172 7.53 11.65 -19.10
CA GLY A 172 6.21 12.26 -19.02
C GLY A 172 5.10 11.34 -18.49
N GLU A 173 5.45 10.19 -17.91
CA GLU A 173 4.47 9.40 -17.15
C GLU A 173 4.16 10.10 -15.83
N THR A 174 2.91 10.00 -15.38
CA THR A 174 2.44 10.56 -14.11
C THR A 174 1.72 9.49 -13.30
N THR A 175 1.31 9.80 -12.07
CA THR A 175 0.52 8.91 -11.21
C THR A 175 -0.99 9.08 -11.37
N GLY A 176 -1.45 9.92 -12.31
CA GLY A 176 -2.86 10.15 -12.55
C GLY A 176 -3.58 8.89 -13.03
N SER A 177 -4.75 8.61 -12.45
CA SER A 177 -5.73 7.73 -13.07
C SER A 177 -6.48 8.55 -14.11
N ASN A 178 -6.50 8.10 -15.37
CA ASN A 178 -7.42 8.63 -16.37
C ASN A 178 -8.82 8.14 -16.06
#